data_AF-A0A6G0XNN3-F1
#
_entry.id   AF-A0A6G0XNN3-F1
#
_cell.length_a   1.000
_cell.length_b   1.000
_cell.length_c   1.000
_cell.angle_alpha   90.00
_cell.angle_beta   90.00
_cell.angle_gamma   90.00
#
_symmetry.space_group_name_H-M   'P 1'
#
loop_
_entity.id
_entity.type
_entity.pdbx_description
1 polymer ?
#
loop_
_entity_poly.entity_id
_entity_poly.type
_entity_poly.pdbx_seq_one_letter_code
_entity_poly.pdbx_strand_id
1 'polypeptide(L)'
;MVYLQPFLAEPHGVKASRKVIGELRAMNKNYMCATCGHSTKQFVPPPDKPSNDDSISKWEIIEHLPPPVSRAKRELFCPVLCQNIVDEQTLCLGYPFRIECTHYTLSIDLFPEFLSFKAYREACVARDKSGFDMRTPSGHTYTHWLPLYLSHDNYNSNKGLHQAEFTVATTNGLQCILIVDLLTKAMNRQVLAVMDGSGHESEAAIIAYANLLRLLRHIVTEHPEYQQAIDRIVTEFISDPTKRLKKYVPNLGEFYVKLCVSTAASIDDVNIVEILVRKSFARQIRWIRQQDHECLDDDSMEIPTRLSRLFKHSTVSNKIMIFAMEMAKVFGQPDFDEKMDAHFGLPVEDTLIDFQNRVKHVKTSIVDYQSLVRAWGLERLIQSDNDMLQWMLDAKDQSVASKYNSKPKLGRIHGR
;
A
#
# COMPACT_ATOMS: atom_id res chain seq x y z
N MET A 1 -17.44 21.99 14.12
CA MET A 1 -16.87 21.01 15.04
C MET A 1 -15.86 20.20 14.23
N VAL A 2 -14.56 20.53 14.34
CA VAL A 2 -13.49 19.91 13.53
C VAL A 2 -13.22 18.52 14.11
N TYR A 3 -13.40 17.48 13.30
CA TYR A 3 -12.98 16.11 13.66
C TYR A 3 -11.48 16.13 13.99
N LEU A 4 -11.16 15.96 15.27
CA LEU A 4 -9.81 16.01 15.85
C LEU A 4 -9.01 14.71 15.65
N GLN A 5 -9.51 13.75 14.86
CA GLN A 5 -8.82 12.46 14.67
C GLN A 5 -7.54 12.55 13.81
N PRO A 6 -7.45 13.39 12.76
CA PRO A 6 -6.16 13.55 12.04
C PRO A 6 -5.21 14.51 12.76
N PHE A 7 -5.72 15.41 13.63
CA PHE A 7 -4.90 16.43 14.29
C PHE A 7 -4.11 15.91 15.51
N LEU A 8 -4.42 14.70 15.99
CA LEU A 8 -3.71 14.05 17.09
C LEU A 8 -2.93 12.79 16.68
N ALA A 9 -3.03 12.38 15.41
CA ALA A 9 -2.15 11.36 14.87
C ALA A 9 -0.83 12.02 14.44
N GLU A 10 0.08 12.26 15.39
CA GLU A 10 1.49 12.42 15.03
C GLU A 10 1.92 11.15 14.26
N PRO A 11 2.51 11.26 13.05
CA PRO A 11 2.85 10.14 12.16
C PRO A 11 3.94 9.19 12.70
N HIS A 12 4.30 9.29 13.98
CA HIS A 12 5.33 8.48 14.62
C HIS A 12 4.88 7.81 15.93
N GLY A 13 3.59 7.93 16.31
CA GLY A 13 3.09 7.30 17.54
C GLY A 13 3.77 7.78 18.82
N VAL A 14 4.50 8.89 18.78
CA VAL A 14 5.11 9.50 19.97
C VAL A 14 3.99 10.17 20.76
N LYS A 15 3.87 9.84 22.05
CA LYS A 15 2.97 10.59 22.93
C LYS A 15 3.45 12.04 22.96
N ALA A 16 2.64 12.96 22.46
CA ALA A 16 2.90 14.39 22.53
C ALA A 16 3.37 14.76 23.95
N SER A 17 4.52 15.41 24.05
CA SER A 17 5.10 15.74 25.36
C SER A 17 4.12 16.61 26.16
N ARG A 18 4.17 16.52 27.50
CA ARG A 18 3.33 17.38 28.37
C ARG A 18 3.46 18.87 28.03
N LYS A 19 4.62 19.28 27.52
CA LYS A 19 4.89 20.64 27.06
C LYS A 19 4.06 20.98 25.82
N VAL A 20 4.08 20.15 24.79
CA VAL A 20 3.28 20.32 23.55
C VAL A 20 1.78 20.33 23.84
N ILE A 21 1.31 19.43 24.70
CA ILE A 21 -0.09 19.41 25.15
C ILE A 21 -0.45 20.71 25.88
N GLY A 22 0.47 21.23 26.72
CA GLY A 22 0.31 22.51 27.40
C GLY A 22 0.22 23.70 26.43
N GLU A 23 1.08 23.73 25.42
CA GLU A 23 1.10 24.76 24.37
C GLU A 23 -0.20 24.74 23.54
N LEU A 24 -0.67 23.57 23.13
CA LEU A 24 -1.93 23.42 22.40
C LEU A 24 -3.13 23.85 23.24
N ARG A 25 -3.17 23.52 24.54
CA ARG A 25 -4.21 24.00 25.46
C ARG A 25 -4.17 25.51 25.61
N ALA A 26 -2.99 26.11 25.65
CA ALA A 26 -2.83 27.57 25.70
C ALA A 26 -3.28 28.23 24.39
N MET A 27 -2.91 27.68 23.23
CA MET A 27 -3.38 28.13 21.92
C MET A 27 -4.91 28.07 21.82
N ASN A 28 -5.53 26.96 22.23
CA ASN A 28 -6.98 26.82 22.19
C ASN A 28 -7.67 27.82 23.14
N LYS A 29 -7.14 28.02 24.34
CA LYS A 29 -7.66 29.00 25.30
C LYS A 29 -7.57 30.45 24.79
N ASN A 30 -6.56 30.74 23.98
CA ASN A 30 -6.29 32.07 23.43
C ASN A 30 -6.78 32.24 21.99
N TYR A 31 -7.40 31.22 21.39
CA TYR A 31 -7.86 31.27 20.01
C TYR A 31 -8.98 32.31 19.86
N MET A 32 -8.80 33.22 18.91
CA MET A 32 -9.78 34.20 18.49
C MET A 32 -9.74 34.28 16.97
N CYS A 33 -10.87 34.03 16.33
CA CYS A 33 -10.96 34.13 14.87
C CYS A 33 -10.81 35.59 14.44
N ALA A 34 -9.84 35.87 13.58
CA ALA A 34 -9.61 37.22 13.06
C ALA A 34 -10.77 37.77 12.21
N THR A 35 -11.59 36.88 11.64
CA THR A 35 -12.69 37.26 10.73
C THR A 35 -14.00 37.56 11.45
N CYS A 36 -14.37 36.75 12.45
CA CYS A 36 -15.67 36.88 13.14
C CYS A 36 -15.58 36.97 14.66
N GLY A 37 -14.38 37.10 15.23
CA GLY A 37 -14.17 37.36 16.66
C GLY A 37 -14.53 36.21 17.58
N HIS A 38 -14.97 35.06 17.06
CA HIS A 38 -15.34 33.91 17.91
C HIS A 38 -14.11 33.39 18.65
N SER A 39 -14.32 33.03 19.90
CA SER A 39 -13.31 32.43 20.77
C SER A 39 -13.85 31.13 21.36
N THR A 40 -13.00 30.37 22.04
CA THR A 40 -13.44 29.19 22.79
C THR A 40 -14.40 29.50 23.95
N LYS A 41 -14.58 30.78 24.29
CA LYS A 41 -15.54 31.24 25.33
C LYS A 41 -16.80 31.87 24.75
N GLN A 42 -16.79 32.28 23.48
CA GLN A 42 -17.90 32.93 22.80
C GLN A 42 -18.09 32.29 21.43
N PHE A 43 -18.96 31.28 21.41
CA PHE A 43 -19.40 30.61 20.19
C PHE A 43 -20.34 31.55 19.44
N VAL A 44 -20.10 31.74 18.13
CA VAL A 44 -21.00 32.49 17.25
C VAL A 44 -21.31 31.62 16.03
N PRO A 45 -22.59 31.27 15.78
CA PRO A 45 -23.75 31.59 16.62
C PRO A 45 -23.66 30.91 18.00
N PRO A 46 -24.27 31.48 19.05
CA PRO A 46 -24.38 30.81 20.35
C PRO A 46 -25.04 29.43 20.13
N PRO A 47 -24.60 28.38 20.84
CA PRO A 47 -25.25 27.09 20.74
C PRO A 47 -26.73 27.28 21.04
N ASP A 48 -27.58 26.70 20.18
CA ASP A 48 -29.01 26.67 20.42
C ASP A 48 -29.26 26.10 21.82
N LYS A 49 -30.25 26.67 22.53
CA LYS A 49 -30.68 26.11 23.82
C LYS A 49 -30.91 24.61 23.61
N PRO A 50 -30.50 23.74 24.56
CA PRO A 50 -30.74 22.31 24.42
C PRO A 50 -32.24 22.12 24.19
N SER A 51 -32.60 21.73 22.96
CA SER A 51 -33.93 21.28 22.67
C SER A 51 -34.15 20.02 23.49
N ASN A 52 -35.25 19.94 24.22
CA ASN A 52 -35.79 18.67 24.73
C ASN A 52 -36.27 17.84 23.54
N ASP A 53 -35.37 17.56 22.60
CA ASP A 53 -35.61 16.62 21.54
C ASP A 53 -35.25 15.26 22.14
N ASP A 54 -36.29 14.51 22.55
CA ASP A 54 -36.24 13.06 22.82
C ASP A 54 -35.91 12.27 21.53
N SER A 55 -35.13 12.87 20.62
CA SER A 55 -34.46 12.17 19.55
C SER A 55 -33.41 11.29 20.21
N ILE A 56 -33.76 10.01 20.38
CA ILE A 56 -32.87 8.87 20.57
C ILE A 56 -31.50 9.25 20.02
N SER A 57 -30.49 9.25 20.89
CA SER A 57 -29.18 9.74 20.49
C SER A 57 -28.75 8.94 19.27
N LYS A 58 -28.23 9.59 18.22
CA LYS A 58 -27.72 8.88 17.01
C LYS A 58 -26.75 7.74 17.34
N TRP A 59 -26.19 7.74 18.55
CA TRP A 59 -25.33 6.71 19.13
C TRP A 59 -26.09 5.44 19.55
N GLU A 60 -27.31 5.54 20.08
CA GLU A 60 -28.16 4.39 20.45
C GLU A 60 -28.61 3.57 19.23
N ILE A 61 -28.69 4.18 18.03
CA ILE A 61 -29.04 3.47 16.79
C ILE A 61 -27.89 2.56 16.31
N ILE A 62 -26.63 2.84 16.70
CA ILE A 62 -25.46 2.04 16.27
C ILE A 62 -25.44 0.66 16.96
N GLU A 63 -26.01 0.53 18.17
CA GLU A 63 -26.03 -0.73 18.92
C GLU A 63 -26.93 -1.82 18.31
N HIS A 64 -27.82 -1.49 17.37
CA HIS A 64 -28.75 -2.45 16.75
C HIS A 64 -28.38 -2.85 15.31
N LEU A 65 -27.31 -2.31 14.74
CA LEU A 65 -26.88 -2.69 13.39
C LEU A 65 -26.09 -4.01 13.42
N PRO A 66 -26.25 -4.88 12.40
CA PRO A 66 -25.37 -6.04 12.24
C PRO A 66 -23.90 -5.60 12.23
N PRO A 67 -22.96 -6.40 12.80
CA PRO A 67 -21.57 -5.98 12.97
C PRO A 67 -20.89 -5.46 11.69
N PRO A 68 -21.06 -6.09 10.50
CA PRO A 68 -20.49 -5.58 9.25
C PRO A 68 -21.03 -4.21 8.85
N VAL A 69 -22.32 -3.95 9.10
CA VAL A 69 -22.98 -2.67 8.77
C VAL A 69 -22.48 -1.57 9.71
N SER A 70 -22.39 -1.87 11.01
CA SER A 70 -21.86 -0.94 12.01
C SER A 70 -20.42 -0.54 11.70
N ARG A 71 -19.60 -1.52 11.30
CA ARG A 71 -18.22 -1.29 10.86
C ARG A 71 -18.15 -0.45 9.58
N ALA A 72 -18.92 -0.79 8.55
CA ALA A 72 -18.98 -0.02 7.31
C ALA A 72 -19.37 1.44 7.57
N LYS A 73 -20.37 1.69 8.43
CA LYS A 73 -20.80 3.04 8.81
C LYS A 73 -19.68 3.87 9.45
N ARG A 74 -18.81 3.23 10.24
CA ARG A 74 -17.67 3.86 10.93
C ARG A 74 -16.47 4.08 10.02
N GLU A 75 -16.10 3.09 9.21
CA GLU A 75 -14.84 3.06 8.45
C GLU A 75 -14.99 3.58 7.02
N LEU A 76 -16.10 3.31 6.34
CA LEU A 76 -16.35 3.76 4.97
C LEU A 76 -17.04 5.13 4.97
N PHE A 77 -16.26 6.12 5.42
CA PHE A 77 -16.71 7.48 5.69
C PHE A 77 -15.80 8.51 5.03
N CYS A 78 -16.39 9.52 4.40
CA CYS A 78 -15.69 10.69 3.89
C CYS A 78 -15.57 11.75 4.99
N PRO A 79 -14.38 12.02 5.53
CA PRO A 79 -14.20 12.95 6.65
C PRO A 79 -14.39 14.42 6.27
N VAL A 80 -14.29 14.78 4.99
CA VAL A 80 -14.47 16.17 4.52
C VAL A 80 -15.95 16.57 4.59
N LEU A 81 -16.84 15.71 4.09
CA LEU A 81 -18.28 15.99 4.01
C LEU A 81 -19.08 15.34 5.14
N CYS A 82 -18.42 14.51 5.96
CA CYS A 82 -19.04 13.74 7.03
C CYS A 82 -20.16 12.80 6.56
N GLN A 83 -19.93 12.08 5.46
CA GLN A 83 -20.90 11.17 4.82
C GLN A 83 -20.37 9.73 4.84
N ASN A 84 -21.24 8.73 4.97
CA ASN A 84 -20.88 7.31 4.90
C ASN A 84 -21.80 6.55 3.94
N ILE A 85 -21.33 5.40 3.46
CA ILE A 85 -22.05 4.62 2.43
C ILE A 85 -23.33 3.94 2.94
N VAL A 86 -23.48 3.78 4.26
CA VAL A 86 -24.64 3.11 4.87
C VAL A 86 -25.83 4.06 4.88
N ASP A 87 -25.59 5.32 5.24
CA ASP A 87 -26.61 6.36 5.26
C ASP A 87 -26.85 6.95 3.87
N GLU A 88 -25.85 6.94 2.98
CA GLU A 88 -25.93 7.48 1.62
C GLU A 88 -25.48 6.43 0.58
N GLN A 89 -26.43 5.64 0.05
CA GLN A 89 -26.12 4.56 -0.90
C GLN A 89 -25.52 5.04 -2.24
N THR A 90 -25.79 6.28 -2.64
CA THR A 90 -25.23 6.88 -3.86
C THR A 90 -23.81 7.42 -3.66
N LEU A 91 -23.25 7.34 -2.45
CA LEU A 91 -21.92 7.83 -2.15
C LEU A 91 -20.85 7.00 -2.87
N CYS A 92 -20.05 7.65 -3.71
CA CYS A 92 -18.87 7.04 -4.32
C CYS A 92 -17.62 7.45 -3.54
N LEU A 93 -16.98 6.48 -2.89
CA LEU A 93 -15.72 6.67 -2.18
C LEU A 93 -14.54 6.26 -3.06
N GLY A 94 -13.43 6.95 -2.84
CA GLY A 94 -12.19 6.74 -3.57
C GLY A 94 -10.98 7.09 -2.72
N TYR A 95 -9.80 6.74 -3.23
CA TYR A 95 -8.54 7.19 -2.65
C TYR A 95 -7.98 8.39 -3.41
N PRO A 96 -7.59 9.47 -2.72
CA PRO A 96 -6.75 10.50 -3.30
C PRO A 96 -5.37 9.90 -3.60
N PHE A 97 -4.81 10.29 -4.73
CA PHE A 97 -3.46 9.87 -5.09
C PHE A 97 -2.73 10.93 -5.91
N ARG A 98 -1.42 10.79 -5.94
CA ARG A 98 -0.54 11.68 -6.67
C ARG A 98 0.29 10.87 -7.65
N ILE A 99 0.28 11.31 -8.90
CA ILE A 99 1.21 10.83 -9.91
C ILE A 99 2.29 11.88 -10.11
N GLU A 100 3.55 11.46 -10.01
CA GLU A 100 4.71 12.26 -10.38
C GLU A 100 5.48 11.53 -11.47
N CYS A 101 5.67 12.20 -12.62
CA CYS A 101 6.50 11.68 -13.70
C CYS A 101 7.78 12.51 -13.80
N THR A 102 8.92 11.88 -13.58
CA THR A 102 10.24 12.44 -13.89
C THR A 102 10.75 11.86 -15.21
N HIS A 103 11.84 12.41 -15.75
CA HIS A 103 12.49 11.91 -16.98
C HIS A 103 12.76 10.39 -17.00
N TYR A 104 12.85 9.74 -15.84
CA TYR A 104 13.23 8.32 -15.74
C TYR A 104 12.28 7.46 -14.92
N THR A 105 11.37 8.07 -14.15
CA THR A 105 10.54 7.32 -13.20
C THR A 105 9.13 7.88 -13.12
N LEU A 106 8.17 6.96 -13.15
CA LEU A 106 6.79 7.19 -12.76
C LEU A 106 6.63 6.81 -11.28
N SER A 107 6.29 7.75 -10.43
CA SER A 107 5.95 7.52 -9.03
C SER A 107 4.45 7.70 -8.82
N ILE A 108 3.87 6.80 -8.03
CA ILE A 108 2.46 6.84 -7.64
C ILE A 108 2.41 6.76 -6.12
N ASP A 109 1.92 7.82 -5.50
CA ASP A 109 1.69 7.91 -4.07
C ASP A 109 0.18 7.87 -3.84
N LEU A 110 -0.33 6.75 -3.31
CA LEU A 110 -1.74 6.59 -2.94
C LEU A 110 -1.89 6.84 -1.45
N PHE A 111 -2.84 7.70 -1.07
CA PHE A 111 -3.13 8.01 0.31
C PHE A 111 -4.36 7.21 0.76
N PRO A 112 -4.23 6.27 1.72
CA PRO A 112 -5.30 5.35 2.12
C PRO A 112 -6.34 6.04 3.02
N GLU A 113 -6.83 7.20 2.59
CA GLU A 113 -7.86 8.01 3.25
C GLU A 113 -9.08 8.10 2.35
N PHE A 114 -10.23 7.59 2.80
CA PHE A 114 -11.44 7.65 1.99
C PHE A 114 -11.86 9.10 1.73
N LEU A 115 -12.12 9.41 0.47
CA LEU A 115 -12.62 10.70 0.02
C LEU A 115 -13.79 10.48 -0.93
N SER A 116 -14.90 11.18 -0.75
CA SER A 116 -16.01 11.08 -1.68
C SER A 116 -15.72 11.82 -2.98
N PHE A 117 -16.32 11.36 -4.09
CA PHE A 117 -16.19 12.05 -5.37
C PHE A 117 -16.64 13.51 -5.30
N LYS A 118 -17.71 13.79 -4.55
CA LYS A 118 -18.20 15.16 -4.34
C LYS A 118 -17.13 16.04 -3.66
N ALA A 119 -16.50 15.55 -2.59
CA ALA A 119 -15.44 16.27 -1.91
C ALA A 119 -14.23 16.52 -2.83
N TYR A 120 -13.85 15.53 -3.64
CA TYR A 120 -12.81 15.68 -4.65
C TYR A 120 -13.15 16.77 -5.68
N ARG A 121 -14.38 16.80 -6.18
CA ARG A 121 -14.83 17.82 -7.14
C ARG A 121 -14.84 19.23 -6.54
N GLU A 122 -15.28 19.38 -5.29
CA GLU A 122 -15.21 20.65 -4.56
C GLU A 122 -13.75 21.12 -4.39
N ALA A 123 -12.82 20.20 -4.09
CA ALA A 123 -11.40 20.49 -4.01
C ALA A 123 -10.82 20.93 -5.38
N CYS A 124 -11.23 20.29 -6.48
CA CYS A 124 -10.83 20.72 -7.83
C CYS A 124 -11.27 22.16 -8.13
N VAL A 125 -12.54 22.48 -7.85
CA VAL A 125 -13.10 23.82 -8.08
C VAL A 125 -12.39 24.86 -7.22
N ALA A 126 -12.08 24.54 -5.97
CA ALA A 126 -11.33 25.42 -5.08
C ALA A 126 -9.90 25.66 -5.57
N ARG A 127 -9.21 24.62 -6.05
CA ARG A 127 -7.88 24.75 -6.67
C ARG A 127 -7.92 25.68 -7.87
N ASP A 128 -8.88 25.50 -8.77
CA ASP A 128 -8.97 26.29 -10.00
C ASP A 128 -9.32 27.77 -9.72
N LYS A 129 -10.06 28.05 -8.64
CA LYS A 129 -10.43 29.42 -8.23
C LYS A 129 -9.38 30.14 -7.41
N SER A 130 -8.71 29.43 -6.50
CA SER A 130 -7.85 30.04 -5.47
C SER A 130 -6.37 29.71 -5.63
N GLY A 131 -6.02 28.79 -6.54
CA GLY A 131 -4.64 28.34 -6.75
C GLY A 131 -4.07 27.48 -5.63
N PHE A 132 -4.88 27.05 -4.65
CA PHE A 132 -4.44 26.19 -3.56
C PHE A 132 -4.39 24.72 -3.98
N ASP A 133 -3.34 24.02 -3.59
CA ASP A 133 -3.22 22.58 -3.78
C ASP A 133 -4.36 21.83 -3.10
N MET A 134 -4.85 20.76 -3.75
CA MET A 134 -5.78 19.83 -3.13
C MET A 134 -5.05 19.03 -2.05
N ARG A 135 -5.66 18.91 -0.86
CA ARG A 135 -5.06 18.24 0.30
C ARG A 135 -5.97 17.18 0.90
N THR A 136 -5.39 16.06 1.28
CA THR A 136 -6.08 15.01 2.05
C THR A 136 -6.43 15.52 3.45
N PRO A 137 -7.32 14.84 4.17
CA PRO A 137 -7.60 15.12 5.59
C PRO A 137 -6.33 15.16 6.48
N SER A 138 -5.34 14.32 6.20
CA SER A 138 -4.03 14.33 6.85
C SER A 138 -3.05 15.41 6.34
N GLY A 139 -3.43 16.18 5.32
CA GLY A 139 -2.66 17.32 4.79
C GLY A 139 -1.73 17.02 3.62
N HIS A 140 -1.70 15.78 3.12
CA HIS A 140 -0.90 15.40 1.94
C HIS A 140 -1.47 16.01 0.66
N THR A 141 -0.59 16.48 -0.23
CA THR A 141 -1.04 16.99 -1.54
C THR A 141 -1.31 15.84 -2.50
N TYR A 142 -2.42 15.93 -3.22
CA TYR A 142 -2.81 14.94 -4.22
C TYR A 142 -3.29 15.62 -5.51
N THR A 143 -3.26 14.89 -6.62
CA THR A 143 -3.60 15.43 -7.94
C THR A 143 -4.79 14.73 -8.58
N HIS A 144 -5.04 13.49 -8.19
CA HIS A 144 -6.07 12.63 -8.76
C HIS A 144 -6.85 11.91 -7.67
N TRP A 145 -7.93 11.26 -8.08
CA TRP A 145 -8.82 10.50 -7.20
C TRP A 145 -9.22 9.20 -7.90
N LEU A 146 -9.15 8.09 -7.18
CA LEU A 146 -9.38 6.74 -7.70
C LEU A 146 -10.66 6.18 -7.05
N PRO A 147 -11.77 5.99 -7.81
CA PRO A 147 -12.97 5.34 -7.27
C PRO A 147 -12.69 3.89 -6.89
N LEU A 148 -13.33 3.41 -5.81
CA LEU A 148 -13.20 2.04 -5.34
C LEU A 148 -14.34 1.14 -5.81
N TYR A 149 -14.06 -0.15 -5.90
CA TYR A 149 -15.08 -1.19 -6.05
C TYR A 149 -15.51 -1.68 -4.66
N LEU A 150 -16.49 -1.00 -4.04
CA LEU A 150 -17.00 -1.36 -2.71
C LEU A 150 -18.11 -2.42 -2.77
N SER A 151 -18.96 -2.35 -3.78
CA SER A 151 -19.98 -3.36 -4.08
C SER A 151 -20.35 -3.29 -5.55
N HIS A 152 -21.01 -4.34 -6.05
CA HIS A 152 -21.49 -4.36 -7.44
C HIS A 152 -22.42 -3.19 -7.76
N ASP A 153 -23.38 -2.90 -6.87
CA ASP A 153 -24.34 -1.80 -7.06
C ASP A 153 -23.67 -0.43 -7.02
N ASN A 154 -22.71 -0.24 -6.10
CA ASN A 154 -21.95 1.01 -6.00
C ASN A 154 -21.10 1.24 -7.26
N TYR A 155 -20.46 0.20 -7.77
CA TYR A 155 -19.68 0.27 -9.01
C TYR A 155 -20.56 0.61 -10.21
N ASN A 156 -21.67 -0.11 -10.41
CA ASN A 156 -22.56 0.11 -11.55
C ASN A 156 -23.13 1.53 -11.57
N SER A 157 -23.50 2.06 -10.39
CA SER A 157 -24.01 3.42 -10.24
C SER A 157 -22.97 4.49 -10.57
N ASN A 158 -21.67 4.15 -10.46
CA ASN A 158 -20.55 5.08 -10.62
C ASN A 158 -19.59 4.67 -11.75
N LYS A 159 -20.03 3.78 -12.65
CA LYS A 159 -19.16 3.17 -13.68
C LYS A 159 -18.45 4.22 -14.54
N GLY A 160 -19.13 5.33 -14.84
CA GLY A 160 -18.55 6.45 -15.61
C GLY A 160 -17.39 7.19 -14.92
N LEU A 161 -17.14 6.94 -13.63
CA LEU A 161 -16.01 7.51 -12.89
C LEU A 161 -14.74 6.64 -13.01
N HIS A 162 -14.87 5.35 -13.36
CA HIS A 162 -13.76 4.44 -13.49
C HIS A 162 -13.04 4.66 -14.83
N GLN A 163 -11.83 5.23 -14.75
CA GLN A 163 -11.00 5.50 -15.93
C GLN A 163 -10.09 4.30 -16.20
N ALA A 164 -10.05 3.86 -17.47
CA ALA A 164 -9.11 2.85 -17.92
C ALA A 164 -7.68 3.40 -18.07
N GLU A 165 -7.56 4.72 -18.26
CA GLU A 165 -6.32 5.39 -18.62
C GLU A 165 -6.19 6.75 -17.91
N PHE A 166 -4.97 7.08 -17.48
CA PHE A 166 -4.64 8.36 -16.85
C PHE A 166 -3.56 9.07 -17.67
N THR A 167 -3.84 10.29 -18.10
CA THR A 167 -2.89 11.13 -18.84
C THR A 167 -2.13 12.03 -17.88
N VAL A 168 -0.81 11.96 -17.91
CA VAL A 168 0.08 12.71 -17.01
C VAL A 168 1.06 13.55 -17.83
N ALA A 169 1.20 14.81 -17.44
CA ALA A 169 2.23 15.68 -18.01
C ALA A 169 3.62 15.25 -17.54
N THR A 170 4.52 15.09 -18.49
CA THR A 170 5.93 14.76 -18.28
C THR A 170 6.79 15.88 -18.87
N THR A 171 8.08 15.86 -18.56
CA THR A 171 9.06 16.77 -19.15
C THR A 171 9.19 16.63 -20.67
N ASN A 172 8.77 15.50 -21.24
CA ASN A 172 8.86 15.19 -22.68
C ASN A 172 7.49 15.16 -23.38
N GLY A 173 6.42 15.65 -22.73
CA GLY A 173 5.05 15.64 -23.27
C GLY A 173 4.07 14.86 -22.39
N LEU A 174 2.96 14.41 -22.96
CA LEU A 174 1.94 13.66 -22.23
C LEU A 174 2.24 12.16 -22.27
N GLN A 175 2.15 11.49 -21.12
CA GLN A 175 2.24 10.03 -21.01
C GLN A 175 0.91 9.47 -20.53
N CYS A 176 0.42 8.43 -21.21
CA CYS A 176 -0.73 7.65 -20.77
C CYS A 176 -0.28 6.49 -19.86
N ILE A 177 -1.01 6.27 -18.78
CA ILE A 177 -0.82 5.19 -17.81
C ILE A 177 -2.10 4.37 -17.74
N LEU A 178 -2.00 3.07 -18.01
CA LEU A 178 -3.11 2.15 -17.86
C LEU A 178 -3.47 1.96 -16.38
N ILE A 179 -4.77 1.79 -16.08
CA ILE A 179 -5.26 1.54 -14.73
C ILE A 179 -4.59 0.33 -14.08
N VAL A 180 -4.32 -0.73 -14.84
CA VAL A 180 -3.63 -1.93 -14.33
C VAL A 180 -2.23 -1.61 -13.83
N ASP A 181 -1.48 -0.79 -14.55
CA ASP A 181 -0.13 -0.37 -14.13
C ASP A 181 -0.20 0.59 -12.92
N LEU A 182 -1.23 1.43 -12.84
CA LEU A 182 -1.48 2.28 -11.68
C LEU A 182 -1.76 1.44 -10.43
N LEU A 183 -2.70 0.50 -10.52
CA LEU A 183 -3.12 -0.35 -9.41
C LEU A 183 -1.96 -1.22 -8.93
N THR A 184 -1.22 -1.86 -9.85
CA THR A 184 -0.07 -2.71 -9.48
C THR A 184 1.04 -1.93 -8.77
N LYS A 185 1.30 -0.69 -9.20
CA LYS A 185 2.25 0.22 -8.52
C LYS A 185 1.73 0.69 -7.17
N ALA A 186 0.47 1.11 -7.08
CA ALA A 186 -0.15 1.56 -5.85
C ALA A 186 -0.19 0.45 -4.78
N MET A 187 -0.56 -0.77 -5.16
CA MET A 187 -0.56 -1.95 -4.30
C MET A 187 0.84 -2.28 -3.79
N ASN A 188 1.85 -2.24 -4.68
CA ASN A 188 3.23 -2.44 -4.25
C ASN A 188 3.69 -1.37 -3.24
N ARG A 189 3.22 -0.12 -3.36
CA ARG A 189 3.47 0.90 -2.33
C ARG A 189 2.78 0.60 -1.01
N GLN A 190 1.58 0.02 -1.02
CA GLN A 190 0.93 -0.41 0.22
C GLN A 190 1.72 -1.53 0.92
N VAL A 191 2.31 -2.47 0.18
CA VAL A 191 3.21 -3.50 0.75
C VAL A 191 4.39 -2.85 1.49
N LEU A 192 5.00 -1.83 0.90
CA LEU A 192 6.10 -1.09 1.53
C LEU A 192 5.62 -0.28 2.74
N ALA A 193 4.45 0.37 2.64
CA ALA A 193 3.87 1.12 3.76
C ALA A 193 3.56 0.22 4.97
N VAL A 194 3.13 -1.03 4.77
CA VAL A 194 2.93 -1.99 5.86
C VAL A 194 4.27 -2.37 6.53
N MET A 195 5.34 -2.48 5.74
CA MET A 195 6.66 -2.76 6.27
C MET A 195 7.20 -1.59 7.10
N ASP A 196 7.07 -0.36 6.60
CA ASP A 196 7.61 0.85 7.23
C ASP A 196 6.74 1.33 8.40
N GLY A 197 5.42 1.14 8.30
CA GLY A 197 4.43 1.75 9.18
C GLY A 197 4.35 1.16 10.59
N SER A 198 3.91 2.03 11.49
CA SER A 198 3.43 1.68 12.84
C SER A 198 1.94 1.28 12.80
N GLY A 199 1.42 0.62 13.85
CA GLY A 199 0.13 -0.11 13.85
C GLY A 199 -0.99 0.45 12.96
N HIS A 200 -1.43 1.69 13.18
CA HIS A 200 -2.54 2.28 12.43
C HIS A 200 -2.23 2.55 10.95
N GLU A 201 -0.99 2.92 10.62
CA GLU A 201 -0.55 3.13 9.23
C GLU A 201 -0.50 1.80 8.47
N SER A 202 -0.15 0.72 9.17
CA SER A 202 -0.17 -0.62 8.57
C SER A 202 -1.60 -1.08 8.28
N GLU A 203 -2.58 -0.75 9.12
CA GLU A 203 -3.98 -1.12 8.90
C GLU A 203 -4.58 -0.45 7.67
N ALA A 204 -4.45 0.88 7.57
CA ALA A 204 -4.94 1.64 6.42
C ALA A 204 -4.30 1.14 5.11
N ALA A 205 -3.01 0.82 5.13
CA ALA A 205 -2.31 0.25 3.98
C ALA A 205 -2.81 -1.15 3.61
N ILE A 206 -3.13 -2.02 4.58
CA ILE A 206 -3.71 -3.35 4.32
C ILE A 206 -5.11 -3.20 3.70
N ILE A 207 -5.96 -2.34 4.26
CA ILE A 207 -7.31 -2.08 3.72
C ILE A 207 -7.22 -1.53 2.30
N ALA A 208 -6.31 -0.58 2.07
CA ALA A 208 -6.09 -0.05 0.73
C ALA A 208 -5.59 -1.12 -0.24
N TYR A 209 -4.67 -2.00 0.19
CA TYR A 209 -4.24 -3.13 -0.65
C TYR A 209 -5.41 -4.02 -1.05
N ALA A 210 -6.28 -4.41 -0.10
CA ALA A 210 -7.45 -5.23 -0.36
C ALA A 210 -8.43 -4.55 -1.34
N ASN A 211 -8.71 -3.26 -1.12
CA ASN A 211 -9.57 -2.47 -2.01
C ASN A 211 -9.03 -2.37 -3.43
N LEU A 212 -7.72 -2.14 -3.57
CA LEU A 212 -7.06 -2.07 -4.87
C LEU A 212 -7.00 -3.43 -5.57
N LEU A 213 -6.77 -4.52 -4.82
CA LEU A 213 -6.78 -5.88 -5.38
C LEU A 213 -8.16 -6.21 -5.94
N ARG A 214 -9.21 -5.92 -5.18
CA ARG A 214 -10.59 -6.15 -5.60
C ARG A 214 -10.94 -5.36 -6.85
N LEU A 215 -10.58 -4.07 -6.88
CA LEU A 215 -10.74 -3.25 -8.07
C LEU A 215 -9.94 -3.81 -9.27
N LEU A 216 -8.71 -4.25 -9.05
CA LEU A 216 -7.88 -4.85 -10.10
C LEU A 216 -8.52 -6.12 -10.66
N ARG A 217 -9.00 -7.03 -9.80
CA ARG A 217 -9.71 -8.25 -10.19
C ARG A 217 -10.96 -7.96 -11.01
N HIS A 218 -11.74 -6.96 -10.60
CA HIS A 218 -12.90 -6.53 -11.34
C HIS A 218 -12.52 -6.02 -12.74
N ILE A 219 -11.52 -5.13 -12.82
CA ILE A 219 -11.04 -4.56 -14.09
C ILE A 219 -10.52 -5.64 -15.05
N VAL A 220 -9.73 -6.60 -14.59
CA VAL A 220 -9.21 -7.67 -15.48
C VAL A 220 -10.29 -8.67 -15.90
N THR A 221 -11.35 -8.81 -15.10
CA THR A 221 -12.54 -9.59 -15.45
C THR A 221 -13.37 -8.86 -16.51
N GLU A 222 -13.53 -7.54 -16.38
CA GLU A 222 -14.26 -6.71 -17.36
C GLU A 222 -13.48 -6.54 -18.68
N HIS A 223 -12.14 -6.58 -18.62
CA HIS A 223 -11.24 -6.38 -19.75
C HIS A 223 -10.29 -7.58 -19.93
N PRO A 224 -10.71 -8.66 -20.62
CA PRO A 224 -9.91 -9.87 -20.79
C PRO A 224 -8.54 -9.64 -21.44
N GLU A 225 -8.37 -8.58 -22.25
CA GLU A 225 -7.09 -8.17 -22.82
C GLU A 225 -6.05 -7.83 -21.74
N TYR A 226 -6.47 -7.28 -20.60
CA TYR A 226 -5.60 -6.98 -19.48
C TYR A 226 -5.19 -8.25 -18.73
N GLN A 227 -6.12 -9.19 -18.53
CA GLN A 227 -5.81 -10.49 -17.96
C GLN A 227 -4.79 -11.24 -18.82
N GLN A 228 -4.99 -11.29 -20.14
CA GLN A 228 -4.07 -11.93 -21.09
C GLN A 228 -2.69 -11.28 -21.06
N ALA A 229 -2.60 -9.96 -20.94
CA ALA A 229 -1.33 -9.24 -20.84
C ALA A 229 -0.58 -9.59 -19.54
N ILE A 230 -1.30 -9.68 -18.41
CA ILE A 230 -0.72 -10.11 -17.12
C ILE A 230 -0.22 -11.54 -17.21
N ASP A 231 -1.06 -12.46 -17.68
CA ASP A 231 -0.73 -13.89 -17.78
C ASP A 231 0.44 -14.15 -18.72
N ARG A 232 0.54 -13.37 -19.80
CA ARG A 232 1.71 -13.40 -20.69
C ARG A 232 2.99 -12.99 -19.96
N ILE A 233 2.96 -11.89 -19.19
CA ILE A 233 4.13 -11.44 -18.42
C ILE A 233 4.55 -12.50 -17.39
N VAL A 234 3.58 -13.08 -16.68
CA VAL A 234 3.83 -14.11 -15.67
C VAL A 234 4.40 -15.37 -16.31
N THR A 235 3.78 -15.86 -17.39
CA THR A 235 4.24 -17.03 -18.14
C THR A 235 5.66 -16.80 -18.68
N GLU A 236 5.92 -15.68 -19.35
CA GLU A 236 7.23 -15.33 -19.88
C GLU A 236 8.30 -15.29 -18.77
N PHE A 237 7.99 -14.70 -17.61
CA PHE A 237 8.91 -14.67 -16.48
C PHE A 237 9.24 -16.07 -15.95
N ILE A 238 8.25 -16.96 -15.88
CA ILE A 238 8.43 -18.33 -15.38
C ILE A 238 9.21 -19.18 -16.38
N SER A 239 8.83 -19.15 -17.66
CA SER A 239 9.37 -20.05 -18.67
C SER A 239 10.73 -19.62 -19.22
N ASP A 240 11.05 -18.33 -19.25
CA ASP A 240 12.25 -17.80 -19.89
C ASP A 240 13.11 -16.96 -18.92
N PRO A 241 14.30 -17.45 -18.52
CA PRO A 241 15.24 -16.70 -17.67
C PRO A 241 15.62 -15.32 -18.20
N THR A 242 15.62 -15.11 -19.52
CA THR A 242 15.95 -13.81 -20.14
C THR A 242 14.85 -12.77 -19.92
N LYS A 243 13.60 -13.22 -19.70
CA LYS A 243 12.44 -12.38 -19.38
C LYS A 243 12.37 -11.98 -17.92
N ARG A 244 13.25 -12.50 -17.07
CA ARG A 244 13.36 -12.12 -15.65
C ARG A 244 14.20 -10.87 -15.41
N LEU A 245 14.85 -10.35 -16.46
CA LEU A 245 15.73 -9.18 -16.38
C LEU A 245 14.95 -7.89 -16.07
N LYS A 246 15.62 -6.90 -15.47
CA LYS A 246 15.03 -5.57 -15.17
C LYS A 246 14.43 -4.86 -16.37
N LYS A 247 14.88 -5.20 -17.59
CA LYS A 247 14.29 -4.68 -18.84
C LYS A 247 12.81 -5.08 -18.99
N TYR A 248 12.46 -6.30 -18.60
CA TYR A 248 11.12 -6.87 -18.79
C TYR A 248 10.30 -6.84 -17.50
N VAL A 249 10.93 -7.09 -16.36
CA VAL A 249 10.31 -6.96 -15.03
C VAL A 249 11.13 -5.98 -14.20
N PRO A 250 10.89 -4.66 -14.32
CA PRO A 250 11.68 -3.65 -13.62
C PRO A 250 11.60 -3.78 -12.09
N ASN A 251 10.40 -4.10 -11.59
CA ASN A 251 10.07 -4.15 -10.17
C ASN A 251 9.46 -5.51 -9.82
N LEU A 252 10.07 -6.25 -8.88
CA LEU A 252 9.53 -7.54 -8.44
C LEU A 252 8.26 -7.37 -7.60
N GLY A 253 8.15 -6.28 -6.83
CA GLY A 253 6.94 -5.98 -6.05
C GLY A 253 5.69 -5.87 -6.93
N GLU A 254 5.80 -5.16 -8.05
CA GLU A 254 4.74 -5.07 -9.07
C GLU A 254 4.46 -6.43 -9.73
N PHE A 255 5.49 -7.27 -9.88
CA PHE A 255 5.32 -8.63 -10.38
C PHE A 255 4.56 -9.52 -9.41
N TYR A 256 4.80 -9.42 -8.10
CA TYR A 256 4.01 -10.16 -7.09
C TYR A 256 2.53 -9.80 -7.19
N VAL A 257 2.19 -8.52 -7.34
CA VAL A 257 0.79 -8.10 -7.54
C VAL A 257 0.19 -8.72 -8.81
N LYS A 258 0.94 -8.74 -9.92
CA LYS A 258 0.51 -9.38 -11.17
C LYS A 258 0.30 -10.88 -10.98
N LEU A 259 1.18 -11.55 -10.23
CA LEU A 259 1.04 -12.97 -9.89
C LEU A 259 -0.22 -13.22 -9.04
N CYS A 260 -0.59 -12.31 -8.11
CA CYS A 260 -1.80 -12.46 -7.28
C CYS A 260 -3.11 -12.53 -8.10
N VAL A 261 -3.13 -11.95 -9.30
CA VAL A 261 -4.33 -11.90 -10.18
C VAL A 261 -4.13 -12.71 -11.45
N SER A 262 -3.00 -13.40 -11.59
CA SER A 262 -2.73 -14.22 -12.76
C SER A 262 -3.51 -15.53 -12.68
N THR A 263 -3.98 -16.01 -13.84
CA THR A 263 -4.56 -17.35 -13.98
C THR A 263 -3.54 -18.39 -14.42
N ALA A 264 -2.32 -17.95 -14.81
CA ALA A 264 -1.29 -18.82 -15.37
C ALA A 264 -0.41 -19.52 -14.31
N ALA A 265 -0.27 -18.92 -13.12
CA ALA A 265 0.55 -19.46 -12.04
C ALA A 265 0.09 -18.96 -10.66
N SER A 266 0.41 -19.71 -9.62
CA SER A 266 0.12 -19.34 -8.22
C SER A 266 1.40 -19.23 -7.38
N ILE A 267 1.35 -18.39 -6.35
CA ILE A 267 2.40 -18.27 -5.34
C ILE A 267 2.47 -19.51 -4.41
N ASP A 268 1.46 -20.37 -4.45
CA ASP A 268 1.44 -21.62 -3.67
C ASP A 268 2.30 -22.73 -4.30
N ASP A 269 2.71 -22.57 -5.57
CA ASP A 269 3.62 -23.49 -6.21
C ASP A 269 5.07 -23.22 -5.78
N VAL A 270 5.67 -24.21 -5.11
CA VAL A 270 7.05 -24.14 -4.59
C VAL A 270 8.08 -23.85 -5.68
N ASN A 271 7.86 -24.30 -6.93
CA ASN A 271 8.77 -24.03 -8.04
C ASN A 271 8.74 -22.54 -8.43
N ILE A 272 7.57 -21.92 -8.36
CA ILE A 272 7.39 -20.49 -8.61
C ILE A 272 8.06 -19.69 -7.50
N VAL A 273 7.89 -20.12 -6.24
CA VAL A 273 8.59 -19.51 -5.10
C VAL A 273 10.10 -19.60 -5.26
N GLU A 274 10.65 -20.75 -5.62
CA GLU A 274 12.09 -20.91 -5.88
C GLU A 274 12.59 -19.91 -6.93
N ILE A 275 11.91 -19.80 -8.08
CA ILE A 275 12.29 -18.88 -9.17
C ILE A 275 12.30 -17.43 -8.66
N LEU A 276 11.29 -17.05 -7.87
CA LEU A 276 11.14 -15.71 -7.31
C LEU A 276 12.24 -15.40 -6.29
N VAL A 277 12.51 -16.32 -5.36
CA VAL A 277 13.56 -16.19 -4.34
C VAL A 277 14.93 -16.04 -4.99
N ARG A 278 15.30 -16.94 -5.92
CA ARG A 278 16.57 -16.86 -6.64
C ARG A 278 16.71 -15.52 -7.36
N LYS A 279 15.64 -15.03 -7.98
CA LYS A 279 15.68 -13.75 -8.68
C LYS A 279 15.79 -12.56 -7.73
N SER A 280 15.14 -12.63 -6.58
CA SER A 280 15.25 -11.62 -5.52
C SER A 280 16.68 -11.55 -5.01
N PHE A 281 17.29 -12.70 -4.70
CA PHE A 281 18.70 -12.81 -4.31
C PHE A 281 19.63 -12.20 -5.34
N ALA A 282 19.48 -12.53 -6.63
CA ALA A 282 20.33 -11.92 -7.67
C ALA A 282 20.20 -10.38 -7.71
N ARG A 283 19.00 -9.82 -7.47
CA ARG A 283 18.77 -8.36 -7.50
C ARG A 283 19.35 -7.64 -6.29
N GLN A 284 19.42 -8.27 -5.12
CA GLN A 284 19.95 -7.66 -3.91
C GLN A 284 21.48 -7.72 -3.79
N ILE A 285 22.18 -8.59 -4.53
CA ILE A 285 23.66 -8.67 -4.53
C ILE A 285 24.32 -7.31 -4.72
N ARG A 286 23.77 -6.47 -5.60
CA ARG A 286 24.28 -5.10 -5.82
C ARG A 286 24.30 -4.29 -4.53
N TRP A 287 23.21 -4.34 -3.76
CA TRP A 287 23.08 -3.57 -2.51
C TRP A 287 24.00 -4.13 -1.44
N ILE A 288 24.08 -5.46 -1.31
CA ILE A 288 25.02 -6.13 -0.41
C ILE A 288 26.45 -5.71 -0.74
N ARG A 289 26.87 -5.81 -2.01
CA ARG A 289 28.23 -5.43 -2.45
C ARG A 289 28.59 -3.98 -2.15
N GLN A 290 27.62 -3.07 -2.22
CA GLN A 290 27.85 -1.66 -1.91
C GLN A 290 28.10 -1.41 -0.42
N GLN A 291 27.51 -2.23 0.45
CA GLN A 291 27.64 -2.10 1.90
C GLN A 291 28.80 -2.94 2.46
N ASP A 292 29.00 -4.12 1.90
CA ASP A 292 29.95 -5.12 2.37
C ASP A 292 30.32 -6.08 1.22
N HIS A 293 31.39 -5.75 0.49
CA HIS A 293 31.86 -6.58 -0.62
C HIS A 293 32.64 -7.83 -0.16
N GLU A 294 33.25 -7.79 1.03
CA GLU A 294 34.05 -8.89 1.58
C GLU A 294 33.19 -10.14 1.78
N CYS A 295 31.97 -9.99 2.30
CA CYS A 295 31.06 -11.13 2.49
C CYS A 295 30.66 -11.83 1.16
N LEU A 296 30.91 -11.20 0.01
CA LEU A 296 30.67 -11.77 -1.31
C LEU A 296 31.94 -12.31 -1.97
N ASP A 297 33.10 -11.71 -1.71
CA ASP A 297 34.33 -11.94 -2.50
C ASP A 297 35.46 -12.62 -1.72
N ASP A 298 35.40 -12.69 -0.39
CA ASP A 298 36.37 -13.43 0.41
C ASP A 298 35.96 -14.90 0.57
N ASP A 299 36.63 -15.79 -0.15
CA ASP A 299 36.38 -17.23 -0.13
C ASP A 299 37.01 -17.93 1.09
N SER A 300 37.84 -17.23 1.87
CA SER A 300 38.41 -17.76 3.13
C SER A 300 37.50 -17.54 4.34
N MET A 301 36.41 -16.77 4.17
CA MET A 301 35.48 -16.46 5.25
C MET A 301 34.66 -17.68 5.67
N GLU A 302 34.64 -17.94 6.98
CA GLU A 302 33.79 -18.97 7.60
C GLU A 302 32.31 -18.81 7.22
N ILE A 303 31.67 -19.91 6.84
CA ILE A 303 30.31 -19.91 6.27
C ILE A 303 29.29 -19.22 7.19
N PRO A 304 29.23 -19.51 8.50
CA PRO A 304 28.25 -18.86 9.38
C PRO A 304 28.45 -17.34 9.45
N THR A 305 29.70 -16.89 9.49
CA THR A 305 30.04 -15.46 9.49
C THR A 305 29.64 -14.80 8.16
N ARG A 306 29.92 -15.47 7.03
CA ARG A 306 29.57 -15.00 5.69
C ARG A 306 28.06 -14.85 5.52
N LEU A 307 27.29 -15.88 5.89
CA LEU A 307 25.83 -15.87 5.84
C LEU A 307 25.22 -14.81 6.76
N SER A 308 25.75 -14.62 7.97
CA SER A 308 25.27 -13.58 8.89
C SER A 308 25.44 -12.17 8.31
N ARG A 309 26.59 -11.88 7.68
CA ARG A 309 26.84 -10.60 7.00
C ARG A 309 25.93 -10.43 5.77
N LEU A 310 25.83 -11.45 4.92
CA LEU A 310 24.93 -11.44 3.76
C LEU A 310 23.46 -11.18 4.15
N PHE A 311 23.01 -11.84 5.21
CA PHE A 311 21.66 -11.67 5.72
C PHE A 311 21.42 -10.24 6.21
N LYS A 312 22.32 -9.72 7.07
CA LYS A 312 22.23 -8.35 7.61
C LYS A 312 22.04 -7.30 6.53
N HIS A 313 22.75 -7.42 5.41
CA HIS A 313 22.66 -6.48 4.29
C HIS A 313 21.51 -6.74 3.31
N SER A 314 20.77 -7.84 3.48
CA SER A 314 19.59 -8.19 2.68
C SER A 314 18.27 -8.21 3.45
N THR A 315 18.29 -8.01 4.77
CA THR A 315 17.11 -8.10 5.66
C THR A 315 15.88 -7.36 5.14
N VAL A 316 16.05 -6.11 4.69
CA VAL A 316 14.93 -5.30 4.17
C VAL A 316 14.32 -5.95 2.93
N SER A 317 15.15 -6.37 1.96
CA SER A 317 14.67 -6.99 0.72
C SER A 317 13.97 -8.32 1.00
N ASN A 318 14.53 -9.13 1.90
CA ASN A 318 13.95 -10.40 2.34
C ASN A 318 12.57 -10.19 2.98
N LYS A 319 12.44 -9.20 3.88
CA LYS A 319 11.18 -8.87 4.54
C LYS A 319 10.12 -8.37 3.56
N ILE A 320 10.46 -7.45 2.65
CA ILE A 320 9.53 -6.98 1.59
C ILE A 320 8.97 -8.16 0.81
N MET A 321 9.82 -9.12 0.44
CA MET A 321 9.40 -10.28 -0.32
C MET A 321 8.43 -11.16 0.45
N ILE A 322 8.72 -11.46 1.73
CA ILE A 322 7.77 -12.21 2.57
C ILE A 322 6.43 -11.46 2.64
N PHE A 323 6.44 -10.14 2.87
CA PHE A 323 5.20 -9.37 2.95
C PHE A 323 4.40 -9.41 1.65
N ALA A 324 5.07 -9.29 0.50
CA ALA A 324 4.41 -9.40 -0.80
C ALA A 324 3.78 -10.80 -0.99
N MET A 325 4.47 -11.86 -0.59
CA MET A 325 3.96 -13.23 -0.65
C MET A 325 2.80 -13.46 0.33
N GLU A 326 2.88 -12.94 1.55
CA GLU A 326 1.81 -13.06 2.54
C GLU A 326 0.55 -12.29 2.12
N MET A 327 0.71 -11.10 1.54
CA MET A 327 -0.40 -10.35 0.94
C MET A 327 -1.07 -11.17 -0.17
N ALA A 328 -0.26 -11.79 -1.04
CA ALA A 328 -0.75 -12.66 -2.10
C ALA A 328 -1.50 -13.88 -1.55
N LYS A 329 -0.96 -14.56 -0.54
CA LYS A 329 -1.60 -15.74 0.06
C LYS A 329 -2.90 -15.40 0.76
N VAL A 330 -2.97 -14.27 1.47
CA VAL A 330 -4.14 -13.93 2.29
C VAL A 330 -5.26 -13.33 1.46
N PHE A 331 -4.94 -12.40 0.55
CA PHE A 331 -5.94 -11.68 -0.25
C PHE A 331 -6.11 -12.27 -1.65
N GLY A 332 -5.19 -13.13 -2.11
CA GLY A 332 -5.28 -13.82 -3.40
C GLY A 332 -6.21 -15.02 -3.43
N GLN A 333 -6.91 -15.34 -2.34
CA GLN A 333 -7.80 -16.50 -2.27
C GLN A 333 -9.01 -16.38 -3.23
N PRO A 334 -9.60 -17.50 -3.69
CA PRO A 334 -10.77 -17.49 -4.57
C PRO A 334 -12.00 -16.85 -3.93
N ASP A 335 -12.18 -17.02 -2.62
CA ASP A 335 -13.33 -16.51 -1.85
C ASP A 335 -13.16 -15.06 -1.36
N PHE A 336 -12.07 -14.39 -1.75
CA PHE A 336 -11.74 -13.05 -1.28
C PHE A 336 -12.83 -12.04 -1.68
N ASP A 337 -13.31 -12.07 -2.93
CA ASP A 337 -14.29 -11.10 -3.41
C ASP A 337 -15.66 -11.28 -2.72
N GLU A 338 -16.09 -12.53 -2.52
CA GLU A 338 -17.31 -12.86 -1.77
C GLU A 338 -17.24 -12.37 -0.31
N LYS A 339 -16.09 -12.56 0.35
CA LYS A 339 -15.85 -12.07 1.71
C LYS A 339 -15.89 -10.55 1.78
N MET A 340 -15.30 -9.87 0.80
CA MET A 340 -15.34 -8.40 0.71
C MET A 340 -16.77 -7.90 0.49
N ASP A 341 -17.55 -8.54 -0.39
CA ASP A 341 -18.96 -8.19 -0.64
C ASP A 341 -19.81 -8.31 0.63
N ALA A 342 -19.64 -9.38 1.42
CA ALA A 342 -20.33 -9.56 2.68
C ALA A 342 -20.00 -8.47 3.74
N HIS A 343 -18.95 -7.69 3.53
CA HIS A 343 -18.45 -6.67 4.44
C HIS A 343 -18.38 -5.27 3.79
N PHE A 344 -19.24 -5.01 2.80
CA PHE A 344 -19.35 -3.69 2.13
C PHE A 344 -18.04 -3.22 1.47
N GLY A 345 -17.19 -4.18 1.09
CA GLY A 345 -15.87 -3.94 0.54
C GLY A 345 -14.79 -3.64 1.56
N LEU A 346 -15.01 -3.90 2.84
CA LEU A 346 -13.93 -4.00 3.81
C LEU A 346 -13.44 -5.45 3.91
N PRO A 347 -12.14 -5.70 4.12
CA PRO A 347 -11.67 -7.03 4.49
C PRO A 347 -12.20 -7.42 5.87
N VAL A 348 -12.47 -8.71 6.08
CA VAL A 348 -12.94 -9.26 7.36
C VAL A 348 -11.99 -8.85 8.49
N GLU A 349 -12.54 -8.43 9.63
CA GLU A 349 -11.76 -7.88 10.74
C GLU A 349 -10.75 -8.90 11.29
N ASP A 350 -11.18 -10.14 11.49
CA ASP A 350 -10.29 -11.23 11.92
C ASP A 350 -9.14 -11.46 10.92
N THR A 351 -9.41 -11.37 9.61
CA THR A 351 -8.37 -11.50 8.58
C THR A 351 -7.35 -10.37 8.68
N LEU A 352 -7.78 -9.13 8.97
CA LEU A 352 -6.88 -8.00 9.21
C LEU A 352 -6.02 -8.21 10.47
N ILE A 353 -6.64 -8.59 11.58
CA ILE A 353 -5.95 -8.82 12.87
C ILE A 353 -4.92 -9.94 12.71
N ASP A 354 -5.31 -11.05 12.10
CA ASP A 354 -4.42 -12.19 11.83
C ASP A 354 -3.27 -11.79 10.92
N PHE A 355 -3.55 -11.02 9.87
CA PHE A 355 -2.51 -10.52 8.98
C PHE A 355 -1.54 -9.59 9.71
N GLN A 356 -2.04 -8.65 10.53
CA GLN A 356 -1.19 -7.77 11.34
C GLN A 356 -0.32 -8.57 12.32
N ASN A 357 -0.86 -9.62 12.94
CA ASN A 357 -0.11 -10.50 13.83
C ASN A 357 0.98 -11.27 13.08
N ARG A 358 0.67 -11.80 11.88
CA ARG A 358 1.68 -12.38 10.98
C ARG A 358 2.74 -11.35 10.60
N VAL A 359 2.36 -10.11 10.30
CA VAL A 359 3.31 -9.04 9.95
C VAL A 359 4.26 -8.75 11.10
N LYS A 360 3.72 -8.57 12.32
CA LYS A 360 4.51 -8.37 13.54
C LYS A 360 5.46 -9.55 13.77
N HIS A 361 4.99 -10.77 13.57
CA HIS A 361 5.81 -11.97 13.67
C HIS A 361 6.95 -11.95 12.64
N VAL A 362 6.68 -11.71 11.35
CA VAL A 362 7.72 -11.63 10.30
C VAL A 362 8.74 -10.53 10.60
N LYS A 363 8.32 -9.38 11.16
CA LYS A 363 9.26 -8.32 11.54
C LYS A 363 10.25 -8.78 12.62
N THR A 364 9.85 -9.65 13.54
CA THR A 364 10.64 -10.07 14.71
C THR A 364 11.32 -11.44 14.57
N SER A 365 10.74 -12.39 13.85
CA SER A 365 11.22 -13.78 13.78
C SER A 365 12.25 -14.03 12.69
N ILE A 366 12.28 -13.17 11.66
CA ILE A 366 13.21 -13.29 10.53
C ILE A 366 14.52 -12.61 10.88
N VAL A 367 15.43 -13.39 11.49
CA VAL A 367 16.73 -12.94 12.03
C VAL A 367 17.93 -13.59 11.34
N ASP A 368 17.71 -14.64 10.57
CA ASP A 368 18.74 -15.40 9.85
C ASP A 368 18.17 -16.08 8.59
N TYR A 369 19.04 -16.72 7.80
CA TYR A 369 18.58 -17.45 6.61
C TYR A 369 17.75 -18.69 6.95
N GLN A 370 17.94 -19.32 8.11
CA GLN A 370 17.18 -20.51 8.47
C GLN A 370 15.69 -20.18 8.70
N SER A 371 15.42 -19.14 9.49
CA SER A 371 14.08 -18.59 9.70
C SER A 371 13.45 -18.10 8.39
N LEU A 372 14.27 -17.53 7.51
CA LEU A 372 13.84 -17.06 6.18
C LEU A 372 13.41 -18.20 5.25
N VAL A 373 14.21 -19.27 5.15
CA VAL A 373 13.92 -20.45 4.32
C VAL A 373 12.63 -21.12 4.75
N ARG A 374 12.38 -21.23 6.07
CA ARG A 374 11.11 -21.74 6.61
C ARG A 374 9.94 -20.85 6.24
N ALA A 375 10.09 -19.53 6.32
CA ALA A 375 9.02 -18.60 5.95
C ALA A 375 8.63 -18.69 4.47
N TRP A 376 9.55 -19.08 3.59
CA TRP A 376 9.27 -19.34 2.18
C TRP A 376 8.80 -20.76 1.87
N GLY A 377 8.85 -21.69 2.83
CA GLY A 377 8.53 -23.09 2.59
C GLY A 377 9.57 -23.82 1.73
N LEU A 378 10.84 -23.39 1.79
CA LEU A 378 11.94 -23.94 0.97
C LEU A 378 12.85 -24.90 1.75
N GLU A 379 12.43 -25.39 2.93
CA GLU A 379 13.27 -26.27 3.76
C GLU A 379 13.69 -27.57 3.06
N ARG A 380 12.91 -28.02 2.08
CA ARG A 380 13.24 -29.22 1.30
C ARG A 380 14.39 -28.97 0.33
N LEU A 381 14.55 -27.72 -0.15
CA LEU A 381 15.55 -27.35 -1.15
C LEU A 381 16.83 -26.79 -0.53
N ILE A 382 16.73 -26.15 0.63
CA ILE A 382 17.87 -25.57 1.36
C ILE A 382 17.91 -26.22 2.74
N GLN A 383 18.74 -27.25 2.89
CA GLN A 383 18.77 -28.08 4.09
C GLN A 383 19.93 -27.72 5.03
N SER A 384 20.96 -27.04 4.51
CA SER A 384 22.17 -26.69 5.24
C SER A 384 22.68 -25.29 4.92
N ASP A 385 23.58 -24.78 5.77
CA ASP A 385 24.29 -23.52 5.53
C ASP A 385 25.14 -23.57 4.24
N ASN A 386 25.66 -24.75 3.88
CA ASN A 386 26.37 -24.95 2.63
C ASN A 386 25.44 -24.73 1.42
N ASP A 387 24.23 -25.29 1.46
CA ASP A 387 23.24 -25.11 0.39
C ASP A 387 22.85 -23.63 0.27
N MET A 388 22.61 -22.98 1.40
CA MET A 388 22.27 -21.56 1.44
C MET A 388 23.38 -20.67 0.88
N LEU A 389 24.64 -20.96 1.25
CA LEU A 389 25.79 -20.25 0.69
C LEU A 389 25.87 -20.47 -0.82
N GLN A 390 25.70 -21.70 -1.29
CA GLN A 390 25.70 -22.00 -2.72
C GLN A 390 24.62 -21.20 -3.46
N TRP A 391 23.40 -21.09 -2.92
CA TRP A 391 22.34 -20.25 -3.50
C TRP A 391 22.74 -18.77 -3.59
N MET A 392 23.46 -18.25 -2.61
CA MET A 392 23.94 -16.87 -2.62
C MET A 392 25.09 -16.66 -3.63
N LEU A 393 25.95 -17.66 -3.81
CA LEU A 393 27.00 -17.65 -4.84
C LEU A 393 26.39 -17.74 -6.24
N ASP A 394 25.41 -18.62 -6.47
CA ASP A 394 24.64 -18.67 -7.72
C ASP A 394 23.98 -17.31 -8.00
N ALA A 395 23.41 -16.67 -6.97
CA ALA A 395 22.81 -15.36 -7.09
C ALA A 395 23.84 -14.27 -7.45
N LYS A 396 25.07 -14.36 -6.92
CA LYS A 396 26.20 -13.49 -7.28
C LYS A 396 26.50 -13.62 -8.77
N ASP A 397 26.61 -14.83 -9.30
CA ASP A 397 26.89 -15.08 -10.71
C ASP A 397 25.74 -14.61 -11.61
N GLN A 398 24.50 -14.90 -11.22
CA GLN A 398 23.32 -14.40 -11.92
C GLN A 398 23.23 -12.87 -11.92
N SER A 399 23.65 -12.21 -10.84
CA SER A 399 23.72 -10.75 -10.76
C SER A 399 24.71 -10.17 -11.77
N VAL A 400 25.87 -10.81 -11.95
CA VAL A 400 26.87 -10.45 -12.97
C VAL A 400 26.31 -10.67 -14.38
N ALA A 401 25.78 -11.85 -14.67
CA ALA A 401 25.22 -12.20 -15.97
C ALA A 401 24.06 -11.27 -16.36
N SER A 402 23.22 -10.89 -15.39
CA SER A 402 22.10 -9.96 -15.57
C SER A 402 22.52 -8.48 -15.62
N LYS A 403 23.82 -8.17 -15.48
CA LYS A 403 24.38 -6.82 -15.38
C LYS A 403 23.76 -5.97 -14.28
N TYR A 404 23.40 -6.57 -13.15
CA TYR A 404 22.91 -5.83 -11.99
C TYR A 404 24.06 -5.13 -11.26
N ASN A 405 25.27 -5.69 -11.32
CA ASN A 405 26.48 -5.16 -10.70
C ASN A 405 27.14 -4.02 -11.50
N SER A 406 26.69 -3.70 -12.71
CA SER A 406 27.25 -2.56 -13.45
C SER A 406 26.91 -1.25 -12.74
N LYS A 407 27.90 -0.36 -12.58
CA LYS A 407 27.70 1.01 -12.06
C LYS A 407 26.50 1.63 -12.80
N PRO A 408 25.54 2.25 -12.10
CA PRO A 408 24.52 3.02 -12.79
C PRO A 408 25.25 4.06 -13.66
N LYS A 409 24.84 4.23 -14.92
CA LYS A 409 25.14 5.48 -15.63
C LYS A 409 24.66 6.59 -14.70
N LEU A 410 25.57 7.46 -14.26
CA LEU A 410 25.34 8.49 -13.25
C LEU A 410 24.13 9.36 -13.61
N GLY A 411 22.95 8.97 -13.14
CA GLY A 411 21.83 9.83 -12.84
C GLY A 411 21.78 9.94 -11.33
N ARG A 412 22.07 11.14 -10.79
CA ARG A 412 22.19 11.44 -9.36
C ARG A 412 21.05 10.80 -8.56
N ILE A 413 21.38 9.82 -7.72
CA ILE A 413 20.49 9.35 -6.66
C ILE A 413 20.45 10.48 -5.61
N HIS A 414 19.33 11.19 -5.54
CA HIS A 414 19.04 12.03 -4.38
C HIS A 414 18.56 11.12 -3.26
N GLY A 415 19.17 11.30 -2.08
CA GLY A 415 18.73 10.67 -0.85
C GLY A 415 17.28 11.05 -0.54
N ARG A 416 16.56 10.08 0.01
CA ARG A 416 15.58 10.34 1.05
C ARG A 416 16.04 9.57 2.27
#